data_AF-A0A939UMW2-F1
#
_entry.id   AF-A0A939UMW2-F1
#
_cell.length_a   1.000
_cell.length_b   1.000
_cell.length_c   1.000
_cell.angle_alpha   90.00
_cell.angle_beta   90.00
_cell.angle_gamma   90.00
#
_symmetry.space_group_name_H-M   'P 1'
#
loop_
_entity.id
_entity.type
_entity.pdbx_description
1 polymer ?
#
loop_
_entity_poly.entity_id
_entity_poly.type
_entity_poly.pdbx_seq_one_letter_code
_entity_poly.pdbx_strand_id
1 'polypeptide(L)'
;MERKVFVKKGILVFLFCAVCALPFFAEWNSFDIPDSAEVRRQVSREWFEGSLDTLRGLNSEIRSNQVGTQFQIRLEEQQDVFLTIVAPKSQMKVDIYEGKGVRAAIEDSYNMDSPGSWLLVRSKQNGAPESVRYYFAKDAGVYVQFRPDQKGKSSLGDMVIFDNYAARGVPLGVPFERFYTASFAEIQALTKSNLPWASVEPKAGLYDDTLVMIQTIRGSLGNIAYQEDAAYNEEGKPVSVRNGQSRYVPEDLRKKLTLSSPGFVKWICDGIVEPLAGSYLKMKPLVQPTFETNPTGAKAIMGANYSTSFSLDWTRNLAAAVLSVRNNKTILYKDSGVDVSIEPFAVRWTDKGFQNAAGYIANTGYRVQYLKPLLYVLATRYPQYFYLAAIRQTVRGKNGNEYSVFNDAAAIFPYFDADGKFKAVVFYDGVEYSLQQFCSSFEKSNGAFVHLARVKTSAKFYPQEPAKEKENDRRY
;
A
#
# COMPACT_ATOMS: atom_id res chain seq x y z
N MET A 1 -50.09 -70.75 -43.38
CA MET A 1 -49.41 -69.81 -44.28
C MET A 1 -48.23 -69.22 -43.52
N GLU A 2 -47.09 -69.90 -43.47
CA GLU A 2 -45.92 -69.67 -44.36
C GLU A 2 -45.67 -68.16 -44.61
N ARG A 3 -44.56 -67.54 -44.17
CA ARG A 3 -43.17 -67.85 -44.54
C ARG A 3 -42.13 -67.38 -43.49
N LYS A 4 -41.04 -68.13 -43.40
CA LYS A 4 -39.74 -67.80 -42.75
C LYS A 4 -38.93 -66.79 -43.57
N VAL A 5 -37.94 -66.14 -42.94
CA VAL A 5 -36.48 -66.06 -43.27
C VAL A 5 -35.87 -64.91 -42.41
N PHE A 6 -35.14 -65.23 -41.34
CA PHE A 6 -33.66 -65.18 -41.18
C PHE A 6 -32.98 -63.83 -41.49
N VAL A 7 -32.20 -63.29 -40.52
CA VAL A 7 -30.76 -62.97 -40.67
C VAL A 7 -30.15 -62.42 -39.35
N LYS A 8 -29.13 -63.17 -38.90
CA LYS A 8 -27.85 -62.88 -38.21
C LYS A 8 -27.71 -61.88 -37.04
N LYS A 9 -27.19 -62.48 -35.96
CA LYS A 9 -26.28 -62.01 -34.90
C LYS A 9 -25.33 -60.85 -35.28
N GLY A 10 -25.28 -59.85 -34.40
CA GLY A 10 -24.13 -58.97 -34.17
C GLY A 10 -24.09 -58.61 -32.69
N ILE A 11 -23.22 -59.28 -31.92
CA ILE A 11 -22.92 -58.94 -30.51
C ILE A 11 -21.95 -57.77 -30.56
N LEU A 12 -22.40 -56.58 -30.15
CA LEU A 12 -21.54 -55.42 -29.96
C LEU A 12 -21.05 -55.44 -28.50
N VAL A 13 -19.80 -55.82 -28.30
CA VAL A 13 -19.10 -55.69 -27.02
C VAL A 13 -18.77 -54.20 -26.84
N PHE A 14 -19.52 -53.50 -25.98
CA PHE A 14 -19.14 -52.17 -25.52
C PHE A 14 -18.08 -52.33 -24.43
N LEU A 15 -16.81 -52.12 -24.80
CA LEU A 15 -15.71 -51.97 -23.87
C LEU A 15 -15.86 -50.60 -23.18
N PHE A 16 -16.33 -50.62 -21.94
CA PHE A 16 -16.43 -49.41 -21.11
C PHE A 16 -15.02 -49.07 -20.61
N CYS A 17 -14.23 -48.38 -21.42
CA CYS A 17 -13.02 -47.70 -20.95
C CYS A 17 -13.44 -46.52 -20.09
N ALA A 18 -13.59 -46.77 -18.79
CA ALA A 18 -13.59 -45.73 -17.77
C ALA A 18 -12.19 -45.11 -17.71
N VAL A 19 -11.92 -44.18 -18.62
CA VAL A 19 -10.86 -43.19 -18.43
C VAL A 19 -11.37 -42.28 -17.33
N CYS A 20 -10.86 -42.47 -16.12
CA CYS A 20 -10.95 -41.50 -15.04
C CYS A 20 -10.33 -40.18 -15.54
N ALA A 21 -11.14 -39.33 -16.17
CA ALA A 21 -10.85 -37.93 -16.31
C ALA A 21 -10.96 -37.31 -14.91
N LEU A 22 -9.89 -37.43 -14.13
CA LEU A 22 -9.66 -36.51 -13.02
C LEU A 22 -9.72 -35.11 -13.62
N PRO A 23 -10.60 -34.22 -13.14
CA PRO A 23 -10.57 -32.86 -13.64
C PRO A 23 -9.23 -32.26 -13.20
N PHE A 24 -8.36 -31.99 -14.17
CA PHE A 24 -7.21 -31.10 -14.04
C PHE A 24 -7.73 -29.68 -13.79
N PHE A 25 -8.34 -29.43 -12.63
CA PHE A 25 -8.40 -28.09 -12.10
C PHE A 25 -7.07 -27.85 -11.42
N ALA A 26 -6.18 -27.11 -12.08
CA ALA A 26 -5.16 -26.39 -11.34
C ALA A 26 -5.90 -25.63 -10.24
N GLU A 27 -5.55 -25.85 -8.97
CA GLU A 27 -6.01 -25.01 -7.87
C GLU A 27 -5.43 -23.61 -8.10
N TRP A 28 -6.12 -22.79 -8.90
CA TRP A 28 -5.84 -21.38 -9.03
C TRP A 28 -6.11 -20.73 -7.67
N ASN A 29 -5.05 -20.32 -6.97
CA ASN A 29 -5.21 -19.52 -5.76
C ASN A 29 -5.57 -18.07 -6.14
N SER A 30 -6.26 -17.35 -5.24
CA SER A 30 -6.77 -16.00 -5.55
C SER A 30 -5.70 -14.94 -5.77
N PHE A 31 -4.43 -15.28 -5.50
CA PHE A 31 -3.27 -14.40 -5.62
C PHE A 31 -2.43 -14.67 -6.88
N ASP A 32 -2.80 -15.65 -7.70
CA ASP A 32 -2.06 -16.05 -8.91
C ASP A 32 -0.56 -16.29 -8.63
N ILE A 33 -0.26 -16.91 -7.47
CA ILE A 33 1.12 -17.22 -7.08
C ILE A 33 1.50 -18.67 -7.40
N PRO A 34 2.78 -18.95 -7.72
CA PRO A 34 3.30 -20.31 -7.78
C PRO A 34 3.08 -21.07 -6.47
N ASP A 35 2.45 -22.26 -6.54
CA ASP A 35 2.26 -23.13 -5.38
C ASP A 35 3.28 -24.28 -5.36
N SER A 36 4.07 -24.31 -4.30
CA SER A 36 5.10 -25.33 -4.04
C SER A 36 4.62 -26.52 -3.21
N ALA A 37 3.35 -26.61 -2.81
CA ALA A 37 2.86 -27.66 -1.92
C ALA A 37 3.17 -29.08 -2.38
N GLU A 38 3.02 -29.36 -3.68
CA GLU A 38 3.38 -30.67 -4.24
C GLU A 38 4.88 -30.96 -4.08
N VAL A 39 5.74 -30.01 -4.47
CA VAL A 39 7.19 -30.13 -4.32
C VAL A 39 7.55 -30.34 -2.86
N ARG A 40 6.94 -29.56 -1.95
CA ARG A 40 7.11 -29.67 -0.50
C ARG A 40 6.75 -31.06 0.02
N ARG A 41 5.66 -31.69 -0.45
CA ARG A 41 5.29 -33.06 -0.07
C ARG A 41 6.34 -34.09 -0.48
N GLN A 42 6.95 -33.92 -1.65
CA GLN A 42 7.98 -34.84 -2.16
C GLN A 42 9.29 -34.76 -1.38
N VAL A 43 9.63 -33.57 -0.86
CA VAL A 43 10.92 -33.31 -0.20
C VAL A 43 10.84 -33.30 1.33
N SER A 44 9.63 -33.36 1.91
CA SER A 44 9.40 -33.13 3.35
C SER A 44 10.29 -33.96 4.27
N ARG A 45 10.41 -35.26 3.99
CA ARG A 45 11.18 -36.17 4.84
C ARG A 45 12.68 -35.87 4.84
N GLU A 46 13.24 -35.51 3.69
CA GLU A 46 14.67 -35.21 3.53
C GLU A 46 15.00 -33.82 4.04
N TRP A 47 14.20 -32.82 3.65
CA TRP A 47 14.52 -31.41 3.83
C TRP A 47 13.91 -30.79 5.09
N PHE A 48 12.72 -31.21 5.53
CA PHE A 48 12.03 -30.54 6.65
C PHE A 48 12.24 -31.24 7.98
N GLU A 49 12.38 -32.56 7.96
CA GLU A 49 12.57 -33.40 9.15
C GLU A 49 14.06 -33.71 9.45
N GLY A 50 14.95 -33.54 8.46
CA GLY A 50 16.39 -33.80 8.59
C GLY A 50 17.09 -32.96 9.66
N SER A 51 18.19 -33.45 10.22
CA SER A 51 19.03 -32.65 11.13
C SER A 51 19.86 -31.61 10.35
N LEU A 52 20.37 -30.59 11.03
CA LEU A 52 21.23 -29.57 10.39
C LEU A 52 22.44 -30.21 9.68
N ASP A 53 23.06 -31.22 10.29
CA ASP A 53 24.22 -31.91 9.70
C ASP A 53 23.85 -32.70 8.44
N THR A 54 22.67 -33.34 8.43
CA THR A 54 22.14 -33.99 7.22
C THR A 54 21.90 -32.96 6.12
N LEU A 55 21.27 -31.82 6.44
CA LEU A 55 20.95 -30.79 5.46
C LEU A 55 22.19 -30.12 4.87
N ARG A 56 23.27 -29.96 5.64
CA ARG A 56 24.56 -29.44 5.15
C ARG A 56 25.20 -30.33 4.08
N GLY A 57 24.89 -31.63 4.10
CA GLY A 57 25.33 -32.58 3.08
C GLY A 57 24.53 -32.53 1.79
N LEU A 58 23.40 -31.81 1.74
CA LEU A 58 22.55 -31.72 0.57
C LEU A 58 22.98 -30.58 -0.36
N ASN A 59 23.00 -30.87 -1.65
CA ASN A 59 23.11 -29.83 -2.67
C ASN A 59 21.74 -29.21 -2.93
N SER A 60 21.71 -27.93 -3.34
CA SER A 60 20.47 -27.32 -3.81
C SER A 60 19.90 -28.11 -4.99
N GLU A 61 18.61 -28.38 -4.96
CA GLU A 61 17.91 -29.12 -6.03
C GLU A 61 16.84 -28.25 -6.68
N ILE A 62 16.54 -28.52 -7.94
CA ILE A 62 15.43 -27.90 -8.66
C ILE A 62 14.40 -28.98 -8.95
N ARG A 63 13.16 -28.75 -8.52
CA ARG A 63 12.03 -29.64 -8.81
C ARG A 63 10.91 -28.87 -9.48
N SER A 64 10.11 -29.57 -10.27
CA SER A 64 8.93 -28.98 -10.92
C SER A 64 7.67 -29.57 -10.31
N ASN A 65 6.63 -28.75 -10.17
CA ASN A 65 5.29 -29.24 -9.88
C ASN A 65 4.62 -29.79 -11.16
N GLN A 66 3.41 -30.33 -11.03
CA GLN A 66 2.62 -30.88 -12.15
C GLN A 66 2.33 -29.89 -13.28
N VAL A 67 2.28 -28.59 -12.99
CA VAL A 67 2.07 -27.54 -13.99
C VAL A 67 3.37 -27.02 -14.61
N GLY A 68 4.51 -27.62 -14.27
CA GLY A 68 5.83 -27.31 -14.85
C GLY A 68 6.52 -26.11 -14.22
N THR A 69 5.98 -25.52 -13.15
CA THR A 69 6.66 -24.45 -12.42
C THR A 69 7.85 -25.03 -11.66
N GLN A 70 9.04 -24.45 -11.89
CA GLN A 70 10.28 -24.86 -11.23
C GLN A 70 10.42 -24.16 -9.87
N PHE A 71 10.90 -24.91 -8.88
CA PHE A 71 11.22 -24.45 -7.54
C PHE A 71 12.62 -24.93 -7.17
N GLN A 72 13.42 -24.03 -6.60
CA GLN A 72 14.68 -24.41 -5.98
C GLN A 72 14.45 -24.71 -4.50
N ILE A 73 14.96 -25.85 -4.04
CA ILE A 73 15.06 -26.22 -2.63
C ILE A 73 16.51 -26.05 -2.19
N ARG A 74 16.72 -25.31 -1.10
CA ARG A 74 18.06 -25.09 -0.56
C ARG A 74 18.07 -24.82 0.95
N LEU A 75 19.24 -25.02 1.55
CA LEU A 75 19.57 -24.63 2.90
C LEU A 75 20.26 -23.25 2.87
N GLU A 76 19.82 -22.34 3.75
CA GLU A 76 20.57 -21.14 4.10
C GLU A 76 20.75 -21.07 5.62
N GLU A 77 21.91 -20.61 6.07
CA GLU A 77 22.24 -20.51 7.48
C GLU A 77 22.36 -19.04 7.90
N GLN A 78 21.70 -18.68 9.01
CA GLN A 78 21.86 -17.38 9.68
C GLN A 78 22.55 -17.58 11.03
N GLN A 79 22.69 -16.52 11.84
CA GLN A 79 23.45 -16.58 13.09
C GLN A 79 22.90 -17.66 14.05
N ASP A 80 21.61 -17.61 14.39
CA ASP A 80 20.99 -18.50 15.38
C ASP A 80 20.02 -19.53 14.77
N VAL A 81 19.68 -19.38 13.49
CA VAL A 81 18.69 -20.20 12.79
C VAL A 81 19.24 -20.73 11.47
N PHE A 82 18.63 -21.80 10.97
CA PHE A 82 18.78 -22.26 9.60
C PHE A 82 17.43 -22.32 8.91
N LEU A 83 17.47 -22.11 7.59
CA LEU A 83 16.32 -21.93 6.73
C LEU A 83 16.31 -23.03 5.68
N THR A 84 15.21 -23.76 5.59
CA THR A 84 14.90 -24.52 4.39
C THR A 84 14.01 -23.69 3.50
N ILE A 85 14.46 -23.39 2.30
CA ILE A 85 13.80 -22.47 1.37
C ILE A 85 13.30 -23.28 0.19
N VAL A 86 12.04 -23.07 -0.19
CA VAL A 86 11.45 -23.53 -1.44
C VAL A 86 10.97 -22.30 -2.20
N ALA A 87 11.76 -21.84 -3.17
CA ALA A 87 11.52 -20.59 -3.90
C ALA A 87 11.16 -20.89 -5.36
N PRO A 88 10.11 -20.27 -5.93
CA PRO A 88 9.77 -20.42 -7.33
C PRO A 88 10.81 -19.75 -8.23
N LYS A 89 10.91 -20.26 -9.45
CA LYS A 89 11.63 -19.61 -10.52
C LYS A 89 10.96 -18.28 -10.87
N SER A 90 11.75 -17.23 -10.85
CA SER A 90 11.40 -15.90 -11.32
C SER A 90 12.43 -15.43 -12.33
N GLN A 91 12.07 -14.46 -13.17
CA GLN A 91 12.99 -13.85 -14.13
C GLN A 91 13.38 -12.47 -13.64
N MET A 92 14.68 -12.19 -13.53
CA MET A 92 15.19 -10.86 -13.19
C MET A 92 15.91 -10.25 -14.38
N LYS A 93 15.67 -8.96 -14.60
CA LYS A 93 16.49 -8.15 -15.50
C LYS A 93 17.78 -7.79 -14.79
N VAL A 94 18.91 -8.20 -15.34
CA VAL A 94 20.25 -7.92 -14.83
C VAL A 94 21.04 -7.16 -15.87
N ASP A 95 21.74 -6.12 -15.42
CA ASP A 95 22.66 -5.34 -16.25
C ASP A 95 24.03 -6.01 -16.22
N ILE A 96 24.42 -6.62 -17.33
CA ILE A 96 25.73 -7.24 -17.52
C ILE A 96 26.68 -6.17 -18.04
N TYR A 97 27.71 -5.84 -17.27
CA TYR A 97 28.75 -4.89 -17.63
C TYR A 97 29.86 -5.62 -18.41
N GLU A 98 29.93 -5.41 -19.72
CA GLU A 98 30.98 -5.95 -20.59
C GLU A 98 31.83 -4.82 -21.16
N GLY A 99 33.08 -4.71 -20.69
CA GLY A 99 34.09 -3.78 -21.21
C GLY A 99 33.70 -2.29 -21.10
N LYS A 100 33.01 -1.77 -22.12
CA LYS A 100 32.54 -0.37 -22.24
C LYS A 100 31.03 -0.23 -22.44
N GLY A 101 30.25 -1.30 -22.31
CA GLY A 101 28.80 -1.29 -22.50
C GLY A 101 28.04 -2.03 -21.39
N VAL A 102 26.76 -1.66 -21.22
CA VAL A 102 25.82 -2.36 -20.35
C VAL A 102 24.82 -3.10 -21.22
N ARG A 103 24.72 -4.42 -21.05
CA ARG A 103 23.71 -5.25 -21.72
C ARG A 103 22.69 -5.73 -20.69
N ALA A 104 21.42 -5.40 -20.91
CA ALA A 104 20.34 -6.00 -20.14
C ALA A 104 20.17 -7.47 -20.56
N ALA A 105 20.30 -8.39 -19.61
CA ALA A 105 20.00 -9.81 -19.75
C ALA A 105 18.84 -10.20 -18.82
N ILE A 106 18.16 -11.28 -19.15
CA ILE A 106 17.17 -11.90 -18.28
C ILE A 106 17.80 -13.16 -17.72
N GLU A 107 17.92 -13.24 -16.41
CA GLU A 107 18.43 -14.41 -15.71
C GLU A 107 17.36 -15.02 -14.81
N ASP A 108 17.43 -16.33 -14.69
CA ASP A 108 16.60 -17.10 -13.77
C ASP A 108 17.05 -16.83 -12.33
N SER A 109 16.09 -16.57 -11.45
CA SER A 109 16.33 -16.23 -10.05
C SER A 109 15.34 -16.93 -9.14
N TYR A 110 15.82 -17.40 -8.00
CA TYR A 110 15.06 -18.14 -7.00
C TYR A 110 15.09 -17.38 -5.66
N ASN A 111 14.60 -16.15 -5.66
CA ASN A 111 14.61 -15.28 -4.48
C ASN A 111 13.71 -15.82 -3.38
N MET A 112 14.23 -15.86 -2.14
CA MET A 112 13.52 -16.41 -0.98
C MET A 112 12.26 -15.62 -0.59
N ASP A 113 12.17 -14.36 -1.01
CA ASP A 113 11.09 -13.44 -0.64
C ASP A 113 10.17 -13.11 -1.83
N SER A 114 10.24 -13.92 -2.89
CA SER A 114 9.35 -13.80 -4.05
C SER A 114 7.98 -14.42 -3.78
N PRO A 115 6.90 -13.95 -4.43
CA PRO A 115 5.58 -14.57 -4.30
C PRO A 115 5.62 -16.07 -4.66
N GLY A 116 5.05 -16.91 -3.80
CA GLY A 116 5.11 -18.37 -3.88
C GLY A 116 6.26 -19.00 -3.08
N SER A 117 7.18 -18.18 -2.55
CA SER A 117 8.27 -18.68 -1.70
C SER A 117 7.78 -19.14 -0.35
N TRP A 118 8.42 -20.21 0.12
CA TRP A 118 8.14 -20.85 1.39
C TRP A 118 9.42 -21.10 2.17
N LEU A 119 9.40 -20.80 3.46
CA LEU A 119 10.56 -20.90 4.33
C LEU A 119 10.18 -21.62 5.62
N LEU A 120 10.93 -22.65 5.97
CA LEU A 120 10.93 -23.24 7.31
C LEU A 120 12.15 -22.74 8.07
N VAL A 121 11.88 -22.05 9.18
CA VAL A 121 12.88 -21.53 10.10
C VAL A 121 13.03 -22.49 11.27
N ARG A 122 14.25 -22.94 11.55
CA ARG A 122 14.57 -23.86 12.65
C ARG A 122 15.77 -23.35 13.45
N SER A 123 15.73 -23.57 14.75
CA SER A 123 16.81 -23.20 15.65
C SER A 123 18.07 -24.03 15.38
N LYS A 124 19.23 -23.39 15.28
CA LYS A 124 20.52 -24.12 15.20
C LYS A 124 20.87 -24.85 16.50
N GLN A 125 20.31 -24.43 17.63
CA GLN A 125 20.67 -24.96 18.94
C GLN A 125 20.12 -26.37 19.17
N ASN A 126 18.87 -26.62 18.73
CA ASN A 126 18.17 -27.87 18.99
C ASN A 126 17.43 -28.44 17.78
N GLY A 127 17.49 -27.77 16.62
CA GLY A 127 16.77 -28.17 15.41
C GLY A 127 15.24 -28.01 15.50
N ALA A 128 14.70 -27.40 16.55
CA ALA A 128 13.27 -27.24 16.71
C ALA A 128 12.73 -26.22 15.68
N PRO A 129 11.53 -26.46 15.12
CA PRO A 129 10.90 -25.49 14.24
C PRO A 129 10.45 -24.24 15.01
N GLU A 130 10.81 -23.07 14.48
CA GLU A 130 10.43 -21.79 15.04
C GLU A 130 9.27 -21.17 14.27
N SER A 131 9.29 -21.29 12.93
CA SER A 131 8.19 -20.79 12.10
C SER A 131 8.21 -21.33 10.68
N VAL A 132 7.07 -21.20 10.02
CA VAL A 132 6.93 -21.34 8.58
C VAL A 132 6.43 -20.01 8.02
N ARG A 133 7.08 -19.49 6.98
CA ARG A 133 6.71 -18.24 6.31
C ARG A 133 6.32 -18.49 4.87
N TYR A 134 5.21 -17.86 4.46
CA TYR A 134 4.71 -17.87 3.09
C TYR A 134 4.69 -16.46 2.52
N TYR A 135 5.45 -16.24 1.46
CA TYR A 135 5.43 -15.01 0.69
C TYR A 135 4.38 -15.13 -0.40
N PHE A 136 3.37 -14.26 -0.37
CA PHE A 136 2.27 -14.27 -1.34
C PHE A 136 2.11 -12.93 -2.07
N ALA A 137 2.61 -11.84 -1.49
CA ALA A 137 2.58 -10.53 -2.08
C ALA A 137 3.85 -10.24 -2.88
N LYS A 138 3.76 -9.34 -3.85
CA LYS A 138 4.90 -8.82 -4.63
C LYS A 138 5.84 -7.96 -3.78
N ASP A 139 5.35 -7.47 -2.65
CA ASP A 139 6.13 -6.80 -1.63
C ASP A 139 6.61 -7.83 -0.60
N ALA A 140 7.92 -8.10 -0.55
CA ALA A 140 8.56 -8.99 0.42
C ALA A 140 8.24 -8.66 1.89
N GLY A 141 7.88 -7.41 2.19
CA GLY A 141 7.43 -7.00 3.52
C GLY A 141 6.03 -7.49 3.89
N VAL A 142 5.31 -8.15 3.00
CA VAL A 142 3.93 -8.62 3.20
C VAL A 142 3.87 -10.14 3.06
N TYR A 143 3.62 -10.81 4.18
CA TYR A 143 3.64 -12.27 4.26
C TYR A 143 2.76 -12.79 5.40
N VAL A 144 2.47 -14.08 5.35
CA VAL A 144 1.84 -14.80 6.46
C VAL A 144 2.87 -15.74 7.07
N GLN A 145 2.86 -15.84 8.39
CA GLN A 145 3.78 -16.69 9.13
C GLN A 145 3.01 -17.51 10.15
N PHE A 146 3.44 -18.76 10.33
CA PHE A 146 2.90 -19.70 11.30
C PHE A 146 4.00 -20.11 12.25
N ARG A 147 3.65 -20.40 13.49
CA ARG A 147 4.59 -20.87 14.51
C ARG A 147 3.90 -21.84 15.48
N PRO A 148 4.62 -22.78 16.09
CA PRO A 148 4.04 -23.65 17.10
C PRO A 148 3.54 -22.85 18.31
N ASP A 149 2.45 -23.30 18.91
CA ASP A 149 2.04 -22.81 20.23
C ASP A 149 2.98 -23.34 21.33
N GLN A 150 2.92 -22.74 22.52
CA GLN A 150 3.81 -23.13 23.64
C GLN A 150 3.66 -24.60 24.06
N LYS A 151 2.53 -25.24 23.74
CA LYS A 151 2.24 -26.62 24.12
C LYS A 151 2.51 -27.61 22.97
N GLY A 152 2.92 -27.13 21.80
CA GLY A 152 3.10 -27.91 20.58
C GLY A 152 1.82 -28.58 20.04
N LYS A 153 0.64 -28.16 20.49
CA LYS A 153 -0.65 -28.82 20.14
C LYS A 153 -1.41 -28.12 19.03
N SER A 154 -1.15 -26.82 18.86
CA SER A 154 -1.74 -25.99 17.82
C SER A 154 -0.68 -25.07 17.25
N SER A 155 -1.04 -24.42 16.16
CA SER A 155 -0.30 -23.33 15.55
C SER A 155 -0.90 -21.98 15.91
N LEU A 156 -0.05 -20.96 15.82
CA LEU A 156 -0.37 -19.55 15.88
C LEU A 156 -0.08 -18.92 14.52
N GLY A 157 -0.97 -18.06 14.04
CA GLY A 157 -0.84 -17.31 12.80
C GLY A 157 -0.52 -15.83 13.02
N ASP A 158 0.39 -15.32 12.20
CA ASP A 158 0.81 -13.93 12.10
C ASP A 158 0.58 -13.43 10.67
N MET A 159 0.02 -12.23 10.50
CA MET A 159 -0.07 -11.55 9.20
C MET A 159 0.71 -10.24 9.29
N VAL A 160 1.75 -10.11 8.47
CA VAL A 160 2.72 -9.01 8.56
C VAL A 160 2.62 -8.13 7.32
N ILE A 161 2.67 -6.82 7.53
CA ILE A 161 2.71 -5.78 6.50
C ILE A 161 3.80 -4.77 6.89
N PHE A 162 4.95 -4.80 6.21
CA PHE A 162 6.14 -3.97 6.47
C PHE A 162 6.45 -3.83 7.97
N ASP A 163 6.81 -4.94 8.62
CA ASP A 163 7.15 -5.06 10.05
C ASP A 163 6.01 -4.76 11.04
N ASN A 164 4.79 -4.52 10.55
CA ASN A 164 3.61 -4.30 11.36
C ASN A 164 2.68 -5.51 11.27
N TYR A 165 2.22 -5.98 12.43
CA TYR A 165 1.40 -7.17 12.54
C TYR A 165 -0.06 -6.78 12.48
N ALA A 166 -0.70 -7.06 11.34
CA ALA A 166 -2.15 -6.93 11.18
C ALA A 166 -2.90 -7.97 12.03
N ALA A 167 -2.26 -9.13 12.23
CA ALA A 167 -2.62 -10.12 13.22
C ALA A 167 -1.35 -10.72 13.81
N ARG A 168 -1.34 -10.97 15.12
CA ARG A 168 -0.21 -11.60 15.82
C ARG A 168 -0.69 -12.65 16.80
N GLY A 169 -0.16 -13.86 16.67
CA GLY A 169 -0.36 -14.96 17.61
C GLY A 169 -1.79 -15.49 17.61
N VAL A 170 -2.49 -15.46 16.47
CA VAL A 170 -3.88 -15.90 16.40
C VAL A 170 -3.94 -17.43 16.39
N PRO A 171 -4.62 -18.09 17.35
CA PRO A 171 -4.74 -19.54 17.35
C PRO A 171 -5.51 -20.04 16.12
N LEU A 172 -4.99 -21.08 15.46
CA LEU A 172 -5.59 -21.64 14.23
C LEU A 172 -6.27 -23.00 14.44
N GLY A 173 -6.05 -23.65 15.59
CA GLY A 173 -6.69 -24.94 15.90
C GLY A 173 -6.22 -26.11 15.04
N VAL A 174 -5.07 -25.97 14.36
CA VAL A 174 -4.45 -27.03 13.55
C VAL A 174 -3.00 -27.24 13.95
N PRO A 175 -2.44 -28.48 13.85
CA PRO A 175 -1.04 -28.74 14.09
C PRO A 175 -0.12 -27.91 13.20
N PHE A 176 1.06 -27.55 13.71
CA PHE A 176 2.00 -26.69 13.00
C PHE A 176 2.60 -27.37 11.75
N GLU A 177 2.81 -28.68 11.81
CA GLU A 177 3.34 -29.52 10.73
C GLU A 177 2.43 -29.51 9.49
N ARG A 178 1.13 -29.20 9.67
CA ARG A 178 0.19 -29.04 8.55
C ARG A 178 0.68 -27.99 7.55
N PHE A 179 1.38 -26.95 8.01
CA PHE A 179 1.93 -25.88 7.16
C PHE A 179 3.22 -26.27 6.45
N TYR A 180 3.72 -27.49 6.59
CA TYR A 180 4.86 -27.95 5.79
C TYR A 180 4.46 -28.27 4.36
N THR A 181 3.22 -28.71 4.18
CA THR A 181 2.76 -29.25 2.90
C THR A 181 1.42 -28.69 2.43
N ALA A 182 0.76 -27.84 3.23
CA ALA A 182 -0.47 -27.16 2.83
C ALA A 182 -0.26 -26.30 1.58
N SER A 183 -1.21 -26.35 0.64
CA SER A 183 -1.29 -25.41 -0.48
C SER A 183 -1.63 -24.01 0.01
N PHE A 184 -1.33 -23.00 -0.80
CA PHE A 184 -1.69 -21.64 -0.45
C PHE A 184 -3.21 -21.46 -0.39
N ALA A 185 -3.96 -22.13 -1.27
CA ALA A 185 -5.41 -22.17 -1.22
C ALA A 185 -5.93 -22.78 0.10
N GLU A 186 -5.32 -23.88 0.57
CA GLU A 186 -5.63 -24.48 1.87
C GLU A 186 -5.32 -23.51 3.02
N ILE A 187 -4.19 -22.80 2.97
CA ILE A 187 -3.82 -21.81 3.99
C ILE A 187 -4.84 -20.70 4.07
N GLN A 188 -5.23 -20.14 2.92
CA GLN A 188 -6.27 -19.11 2.89
C GLN A 188 -7.58 -19.65 3.47
N ALA A 189 -8.01 -20.85 3.06
CA ALA A 189 -9.24 -21.46 3.56
C ALA A 189 -9.21 -21.67 5.10
N LEU A 190 -8.10 -22.19 5.63
CA LEU A 190 -7.91 -22.45 7.06
C LEU A 190 -7.86 -21.18 7.90
N THR A 191 -7.39 -20.07 7.33
CA THR A 191 -7.11 -18.84 8.08
C THR A 191 -8.07 -17.70 7.76
N LYS A 192 -9.02 -17.89 6.83
CA LYS A 192 -9.93 -16.85 6.33
C LYS A 192 -10.70 -16.13 7.43
N SER A 193 -11.14 -16.86 8.45
CA SER A 193 -11.90 -16.33 9.59
C SER A 193 -11.02 -15.67 10.66
N ASN A 194 -9.72 -15.94 10.66
CA ASN A 194 -8.80 -15.61 11.76
C ASN A 194 -7.80 -14.54 11.38
N LEU A 195 -7.42 -14.44 10.10
CA LEU A 195 -6.45 -13.48 9.59
C LEU A 195 -7.13 -12.43 8.69
N PRO A 196 -6.67 -11.17 8.73
CA PRO A 196 -7.31 -10.07 8.01
C PRO A 196 -6.92 -10.03 6.53
N TRP A 197 -7.27 -11.06 5.76
CA TRP A 197 -6.95 -11.18 4.33
C TRP A 197 -7.41 -9.98 3.48
N ALA A 198 -8.52 -9.35 3.86
CA ALA A 198 -9.02 -8.12 3.22
C ALA A 198 -8.06 -6.91 3.34
N SER A 199 -7.00 -6.99 4.15
CA SER A 199 -5.96 -5.97 4.28
C SER A 199 -4.78 -6.20 3.34
N VAL A 200 -4.70 -7.37 2.68
CA VAL A 200 -3.56 -7.81 1.87
C VAL A 200 -3.91 -8.36 0.50
N GLU A 201 -5.18 -8.37 0.10
CA GLU A 201 -5.65 -8.85 -1.22
C GLU A 201 -5.93 -7.66 -2.17
N PRO A 202 -4.97 -7.27 -3.02
CA PRO A 202 -5.12 -6.10 -3.88
C PRO A 202 -6.28 -6.28 -4.86
N LYS A 203 -7.02 -5.20 -5.11
CA LYS A 203 -8.08 -5.20 -6.13
C LYS A 203 -7.51 -4.68 -7.44
N ALA A 204 -7.08 -5.60 -8.29
CA ALA A 204 -6.54 -5.27 -9.61
C ALA A 204 -7.53 -4.42 -10.43
N GLY A 205 -7.00 -3.49 -11.23
CA GLY A 205 -7.80 -2.64 -12.13
C GLY A 205 -8.61 -1.52 -11.47
N LEU A 206 -8.46 -1.27 -10.17
CA LEU A 206 -9.20 -0.18 -9.48
C LEU A 206 -8.37 1.11 -9.26
N TYR A 207 -7.27 1.28 -9.99
CA TYR A 207 -6.36 2.44 -9.84
C TYR A 207 -6.29 3.34 -11.08
N ASP A 208 -7.09 3.12 -12.13
CA ASP A 208 -7.03 3.89 -13.37
C ASP A 208 -7.23 5.40 -13.11
N ASP A 209 -8.30 5.79 -12.40
CA ASP A 209 -8.55 7.18 -12.00
C ASP A 209 -7.39 7.77 -11.18
N THR A 210 -6.78 6.96 -10.31
CA THR A 210 -5.62 7.36 -9.51
C THR A 210 -4.42 7.65 -10.41
N LEU A 211 -4.15 6.79 -11.38
CA LEU A 211 -3.06 6.93 -12.33
C LEU A 211 -3.27 8.12 -13.27
N VAL A 212 -4.50 8.33 -13.76
CA VAL A 212 -4.84 9.52 -14.57
C VAL A 212 -4.53 10.79 -13.79
N MET A 213 -5.01 10.92 -12.55
CA MET A 213 -4.72 12.08 -11.71
C MET A 213 -3.21 12.27 -11.50
N ILE A 214 -2.46 11.21 -11.20
CA ILE A 214 -1.00 11.28 -11.02
C ILE A 214 -0.34 11.83 -12.30
N GLN A 215 -0.71 11.32 -13.48
CA GLN A 215 -0.09 11.75 -14.74
C GLN A 215 -0.46 13.20 -15.09
N THR A 216 -1.72 13.61 -14.85
CA THR A 216 -2.15 15.00 -15.06
C THR A 216 -1.38 15.95 -14.14
N ILE A 217 -1.28 15.64 -12.84
CA ILE A 217 -0.52 16.46 -11.90
C ILE A 217 0.94 16.56 -12.34
N ARG A 218 1.56 15.42 -12.69
CA ARG A 218 2.96 15.35 -13.15
C ARG A 218 3.20 16.24 -14.38
N GLY A 219 2.26 16.24 -15.34
CA GLY A 219 2.32 17.10 -16.52
C GLY A 219 2.25 18.60 -16.20
N SER A 220 1.54 18.97 -15.13
CA SER A 220 1.40 20.37 -14.71
C SER A 220 2.51 20.88 -13.79
N LEU A 221 3.36 20.02 -13.21
CA LEU A 221 4.36 20.45 -12.22
C LEU A 221 5.30 21.56 -12.74
N GLY A 222 5.70 21.52 -14.02
CA GLY A 222 6.55 22.56 -14.62
C GLY A 222 5.92 23.96 -14.65
N ASN A 223 4.59 24.02 -14.60
CA ASN A 223 3.78 25.23 -14.61
C ASN A 223 3.47 25.77 -13.21
N ILE A 224 3.98 25.13 -12.16
CA ILE A 224 3.75 25.50 -10.76
C ILE A 224 5.05 26.06 -10.17
N ALA A 225 4.94 27.14 -9.42
CA ALA A 225 6.00 27.73 -8.63
C ALA A 225 5.57 27.76 -7.17
N TYR A 226 6.46 27.30 -6.28
CA TYR A 226 6.21 27.39 -4.85
C TYR A 226 6.22 28.87 -4.39
N GLN A 227 5.20 29.26 -3.63
CA GLN A 227 5.19 30.54 -2.94
C GLN A 227 4.45 30.39 -1.60
N GLU A 228 5.03 30.91 -0.52
CA GLU A 228 4.40 30.88 0.79
C GLU A 228 3.03 31.57 0.79
N ASP A 229 2.12 31.04 1.60
CA ASP A 229 0.75 31.55 1.76
C ASP A 229 -0.05 31.69 0.45
N ALA A 230 0.32 31.01 -0.63
CA ALA A 230 -0.33 31.18 -1.93
C ALA A 230 -1.40 30.12 -2.21
N ALA A 231 -2.58 30.57 -2.67
CA ALA A 231 -3.64 29.75 -3.24
C ALA A 231 -4.45 30.53 -4.30
N TYR A 232 -5.51 29.92 -4.83
CA TYR A 232 -6.49 30.54 -5.72
C TYR A 232 -7.91 30.39 -5.17
N ASN A 233 -8.74 31.41 -5.33
CA ASN A 233 -10.11 31.42 -4.81
C ASN A 233 -11.12 30.72 -5.76
N GLU A 234 -12.42 30.78 -5.45
CA GLU A 234 -13.50 30.20 -6.24
C GLU A 234 -13.57 30.69 -7.70
N GLU A 235 -13.06 31.90 -8.00
CA GLU A 235 -12.97 32.47 -9.36
C GLU A 235 -11.60 32.27 -10.02
N GLY A 236 -10.68 31.51 -9.40
CA GLY A 236 -9.35 31.27 -9.95
C GLY A 236 -8.40 32.48 -9.86
N LYS A 237 -8.63 33.40 -8.93
CA LYS A 237 -7.78 34.57 -8.66
C LYS A 237 -6.78 34.29 -7.53
N PRO A 238 -5.55 34.84 -7.58
CA PRO A 238 -4.55 34.65 -6.53
C PRO A 238 -4.99 35.24 -5.19
N VAL A 239 -4.95 34.41 -4.14
CA VAL A 239 -5.29 34.80 -2.76
C VAL A 239 -4.33 34.19 -1.74
N SER A 240 -4.31 34.77 -0.54
CA SER A 240 -3.69 34.17 0.64
C SER A 240 -4.44 32.89 1.02
N VAL A 241 -3.71 31.79 1.25
CA VAL A 241 -4.33 30.52 1.65
C VAL A 241 -4.87 30.59 3.09
N ARG A 242 -4.26 31.42 3.94
CA ARG A 242 -4.63 31.58 5.35
C ARG A 242 -5.90 32.39 5.55
N ASN A 243 -6.14 33.43 4.74
CA ASN A 243 -7.23 34.37 4.99
C ASN A 243 -8.11 34.69 3.76
N GLY A 244 -7.74 34.23 2.56
CA GLY A 244 -8.50 34.44 1.33
C GLY A 244 -8.41 35.85 0.73
N GLN A 245 -7.57 36.74 1.28
CA GLN A 245 -7.37 38.08 0.72
C GLN A 245 -6.57 38.04 -0.58
N SER A 246 -6.89 38.95 -1.51
CA SER A 246 -6.13 39.11 -2.76
C SER A 246 -4.65 39.31 -2.50
N ARG A 247 -3.81 38.67 -3.32
CA ARG A 247 -2.35 38.81 -3.23
C ARG A 247 -1.72 39.21 -4.57
N TYR A 248 -0.53 39.78 -4.47
CA TYR A 248 0.30 40.08 -5.63
C TYR A 248 1.05 38.84 -6.12
N VAL A 249 1.13 38.67 -7.45
CA VAL A 249 1.98 37.66 -8.11
C VAL A 249 3.13 38.39 -8.80
N PRO A 250 4.39 38.08 -8.46
CA PRO A 250 5.56 38.64 -9.14
C PRO A 250 5.50 38.47 -10.66
N GLU A 251 5.98 39.46 -11.41
CA GLU A 251 5.90 39.50 -12.88
C GLU A 251 6.53 38.26 -13.53
N ASP A 252 7.70 37.85 -13.02
CA ASP A 252 8.46 36.67 -13.44
C ASP A 252 7.70 35.35 -13.21
N LEU A 253 6.71 35.35 -12.32
CA LEU A 253 5.90 34.18 -12.00
C LEU A 253 4.49 34.21 -12.60
N ARG A 254 4.09 35.27 -13.34
CA ARG A 254 2.74 35.38 -13.90
C ARG A 254 2.37 34.30 -14.93
N LYS A 255 3.38 33.68 -15.54
CA LYS A 255 3.21 32.55 -16.48
C LYS A 255 3.06 31.20 -15.78
N LYS A 256 3.12 31.18 -14.45
CA LYS A 256 2.99 29.99 -13.61
C LYS A 256 1.87 30.16 -12.60
N LEU A 257 1.35 29.04 -12.12
CA LEU A 257 0.56 29.03 -10.91
C LEU A 257 1.49 29.16 -9.70
N THR A 258 1.17 30.06 -8.80
CA THR A 258 1.94 30.24 -7.55
C THR A 258 1.16 29.66 -6.39
N LEU A 259 1.70 28.61 -5.77
CA LEU A 259 1.00 27.79 -4.78
C LEU A 259 1.92 27.50 -3.59
N SER A 260 1.36 27.58 -2.39
CA SER A 260 1.94 26.99 -1.18
C SER A 260 1.60 25.49 -1.13
N SER A 261 2.16 24.72 -0.19
CA SER A 261 1.74 23.33 0.02
C SER A 261 0.22 23.18 0.28
N PRO A 262 -0.41 23.96 1.18
CA PRO A 262 -1.87 23.95 1.37
C PRO A 262 -2.63 24.43 0.12
N GLY A 263 -2.10 25.41 -0.61
CA GLY A 263 -2.67 25.86 -1.88
C GLY A 263 -2.62 24.78 -2.97
N PHE A 264 -1.55 23.99 -3.01
CA PHE A 264 -1.36 22.92 -3.99
C PHE A 264 -2.36 21.78 -3.78
N VAL A 265 -2.61 21.37 -2.52
CA VAL A 265 -3.66 20.37 -2.25
C VAL A 265 -5.07 20.91 -2.55
N LYS A 266 -5.32 22.22 -2.39
CA LYS A 266 -6.57 22.84 -2.84
C LYS A 266 -6.68 22.77 -4.37
N TRP A 267 -5.62 23.12 -5.11
CA TRP A 267 -5.57 23.03 -6.57
C TRP A 267 -5.88 21.62 -7.09
N ILE A 268 -5.39 20.57 -6.41
CA ILE A 268 -5.77 19.18 -6.70
C ILE A 268 -7.26 18.93 -6.44
N CYS A 269 -7.82 19.40 -5.32
CA CYS A 269 -9.24 19.23 -5.02
C CYS A 269 -10.13 20.00 -5.99
N ASP A 270 -9.72 21.21 -6.37
CA ASP A 270 -10.39 22.08 -7.33
C ASP A 270 -10.48 21.43 -8.71
N GLY A 271 -9.43 20.74 -9.16
CA GLY A 271 -9.46 20.00 -10.43
C GLY A 271 -10.47 18.84 -10.46
N ILE A 272 -10.92 18.36 -9.30
CA ILE A 272 -12.03 17.39 -9.18
C ILE A 272 -13.38 18.12 -9.14
N VAL A 273 -13.43 19.27 -8.50
CA VAL A 273 -14.66 19.99 -8.16
C VAL A 273 -15.18 20.84 -9.31
N GLU A 274 -14.33 21.61 -9.96
CA GLU A 274 -14.72 22.52 -11.04
C GLU A 274 -15.48 21.82 -12.18
N PRO A 275 -15.05 20.63 -12.65
CA PRO A 275 -15.76 19.92 -13.71
C PRO A 275 -17.17 19.44 -13.31
N LEU A 276 -17.48 19.41 -12.02
CA LEU A 276 -18.76 18.98 -11.47
C LEU A 276 -19.65 20.16 -11.08
N ALA A 277 -19.07 21.24 -10.57
CA ALA A 277 -19.78 22.38 -9.99
C ALA A 277 -19.74 23.65 -10.85
N GLY A 278 -18.85 23.73 -11.85
CA GLY A 278 -18.61 24.93 -12.68
C GLY A 278 -17.89 26.07 -11.95
N SER A 279 -17.36 25.82 -10.76
CA SER A 279 -16.56 26.77 -9.98
C SER A 279 -15.57 26.05 -9.07
N TYR A 280 -14.50 26.72 -8.65
CA TYR A 280 -13.58 26.18 -7.65
C TYR A 280 -14.17 26.24 -6.23
N LEU A 281 -13.52 25.58 -5.27
CA LEU A 281 -13.93 25.60 -3.87
C LEU A 281 -13.78 27.00 -3.27
N LYS A 282 -14.83 27.43 -2.56
CA LYS A 282 -14.88 28.72 -1.84
C LYS A 282 -13.87 28.73 -0.69
N MET A 283 -13.17 29.85 -0.51
CA MET A 283 -12.15 29.97 0.54
C MET A 283 -12.73 29.98 1.96
N LYS A 284 -13.84 30.71 2.17
CA LYS A 284 -14.38 30.98 3.52
C LYS A 284 -14.74 29.72 4.33
N PRO A 285 -15.36 28.66 3.74
CA PRO A 285 -15.60 27.41 4.45
C PRO A 285 -14.32 26.62 4.77
N LEU A 286 -13.27 26.75 3.97
CA LEU A 286 -12.05 25.93 4.11
C LEU A 286 -11.19 26.34 5.31
N VAL A 287 -11.25 27.61 5.71
CA VAL A 287 -10.49 28.15 6.87
C VAL A 287 -11.22 27.97 8.21
N GLN A 288 -12.39 27.33 8.23
CA GLN A 288 -13.16 27.14 9.47
C GLN A 288 -12.50 26.10 10.38
N PRO A 289 -12.39 26.35 11.70
CA PRO A 289 -11.90 25.35 12.65
C PRO A 289 -12.74 24.07 12.63
N THR A 290 -12.08 22.92 12.76
CA THR A 290 -12.73 21.60 12.72
C THR A 290 -12.86 20.94 14.09
N PHE A 291 -12.26 21.52 15.12
CA PHE A 291 -12.37 21.06 16.49
C PHE A 291 -12.19 22.22 17.47
N GLU A 292 -12.79 22.08 18.65
CA GLU A 292 -12.63 23.05 19.73
C GLU A 292 -11.28 22.84 20.43
N THR A 293 -10.48 23.90 20.52
CA THR A 293 -9.28 23.91 21.37
C THR A 293 -9.68 24.29 22.80
N ASN A 294 -9.20 23.53 23.79
CA ASN A 294 -9.45 23.83 25.20
C ASN A 294 -8.93 25.25 25.53
N PRO A 295 -9.79 26.19 25.97
CA PRO A 295 -9.46 27.61 26.11
C PRO A 295 -8.42 27.93 27.20
N THR A 296 -8.08 26.99 28.08
CA THR A 296 -7.17 27.22 29.23
C THR A 296 -5.76 26.63 29.04
N GLY A 297 -5.47 25.98 27.91
CA GLY A 297 -4.17 25.36 27.65
C GLY A 297 -3.14 26.30 27.00
N ALA A 298 -1.85 25.94 27.05
CA ALA A 298 -0.77 26.66 26.36
C ALA A 298 -1.04 26.87 24.84
N LYS A 299 -1.80 25.95 24.22
CA LYS A 299 -2.28 26.07 22.83
C LYS A 299 -3.30 27.19 22.62
N ALA A 300 -4.12 27.54 23.60
CA ALA A 300 -5.08 28.64 23.51
C ALA A 300 -4.39 30.00 23.63
N ILE A 301 -3.39 30.12 24.52
CA ILE A 301 -2.56 31.34 24.67
C ILE A 301 -1.73 31.59 23.40
N MET A 302 -1.23 30.54 22.74
CA MET A 302 -0.52 30.65 21.45
C MET A 302 -1.46 30.83 20.24
N GLY A 303 -2.63 30.19 20.27
CA GLY A 303 -3.68 30.30 19.27
C GLY A 303 -4.27 31.71 19.10
N ALA A 304 -4.04 32.59 20.09
CA ALA A 304 -4.38 34.01 20.01
C ALA A 304 -3.58 34.78 18.94
N ASN A 305 -2.39 34.31 18.57
CA ASN A 305 -1.50 35.00 17.61
C ASN A 305 -1.20 34.18 16.34
N TYR A 306 -1.31 32.84 16.37
CA TYR A 306 -1.02 31.95 15.22
C TYR A 306 -1.90 30.69 15.21
N SER A 307 -2.44 30.31 14.06
CA SER A 307 -3.17 29.04 13.91
C SER A 307 -2.21 27.85 13.99
N THR A 308 -2.32 27.07 15.07
CA THR A 308 -1.50 25.86 15.27
C THR A 308 -2.07 24.62 14.59
N SER A 309 -3.30 24.70 14.06
CA SER A 309 -4.01 23.59 13.42
C SER A 309 -4.34 23.84 11.95
N PHE A 310 -3.75 24.86 11.32
CA PHE A 310 -4.17 25.34 10.00
C PHE A 310 -4.33 24.24 8.95
N SER A 311 -3.29 23.47 8.65
CA SER A 311 -3.38 22.44 7.61
C SER A 311 -4.26 21.25 8.00
N LEU A 312 -4.48 21.01 9.30
CA LEU A 312 -5.42 20.00 9.79
C LEU A 312 -6.86 20.39 9.46
N ASP A 313 -7.25 21.61 9.81
CA ASP A 313 -8.58 22.14 9.51
C ASP A 313 -8.81 22.24 8.00
N TRP A 314 -7.79 22.72 7.27
CA TRP A 314 -7.79 22.88 5.82
C TRP A 314 -8.04 21.56 5.08
N THR A 315 -7.25 20.51 5.36
CA THR A 315 -7.36 19.22 4.66
C THR A 315 -8.69 18.51 4.95
N ARG A 316 -9.21 18.62 6.17
CA ARG A 316 -10.54 18.12 6.56
C ARG A 316 -11.66 18.81 5.80
N ASN A 317 -11.65 20.14 5.77
CA ASN A 317 -12.66 20.92 5.07
C ASN A 317 -12.59 20.70 3.56
N LEU A 318 -11.40 20.59 2.97
CA LEU A 318 -11.22 20.24 1.56
C LEU A 318 -11.87 18.87 1.25
N ALA A 319 -11.54 17.84 2.01
CA ALA A 319 -12.10 16.51 1.80
C ALA A 319 -13.64 16.49 1.93
N ALA A 320 -14.18 17.16 2.94
CA ALA A 320 -15.62 17.31 3.13
C ALA A 320 -16.30 18.09 2.00
N ALA A 321 -15.62 19.11 1.45
CA ALA A 321 -16.14 19.90 0.34
C ALA A 321 -16.15 19.11 -0.99
N VAL A 322 -15.10 18.33 -1.28
CA VAL A 322 -15.11 17.43 -2.44
C VAL A 322 -16.23 16.39 -2.31
N LEU A 323 -16.42 15.82 -1.11
CA LEU A 323 -17.51 14.90 -0.83
C LEU A 323 -18.88 15.56 -1.03
N SER A 324 -19.03 16.81 -0.61
CA SER A 324 -20.26 17.59 -0.76
C SER A 324 -20.67 17.76 -2.22
N VAL A 325 -19.71 18.18 -3.05
CA VAL A 325 -19.93 18.40 -4.48
C VAL A 325 -20.30 17.10 -5.18
N ARG A 326 -19.58 16.01 -4.90
CA ARG A 326 -19.85 14.69 -5.49
C ARG A 326 -21.23 14.13 -5.14
N ASN A 327 -21.72 14.40 -3.94
CA ASN A 327 -23.01 13.92 -3.47
C ASN A 327 -24.15 14.92 -3.73
N ASN A 328 -23.87 16.07 -4.35
CA ASN A 328 -24.82 17.17 -4.52
C ASN A 328 -25.55 17.54 -3.20
N LYS A 329 -24.80 17.55 -2.09
CA LYS A 329 -25.31 17.81 -0.74
C LYS A 329 -24.26 18.55 0.08
N THR A 330 -24.64 19.59 0.80
CA THR A 330 -23.73 20.24 1.75
C THR A 330 -23.45 19.30 2.93
N ILE A 331 -22.20 18.84 3.04
CA ILE A 331 -21.71 17.98 4.10
C ILE A 331 -20.55 18.70 4.78
N LEU A 332 -20.76 19.13 6.02
CA LEU A 332 -19.71 19.74 6.83
C LEU A 332 -18.75 18.67 7.34
N TYR A 333 -17.53 19.07 7.71
CA TYR A 333 -16.50 18.15 8.22
C TYR A 333 -17.06 17.19 9.30
N LYS A 334 -17.79 17.72 10.29
CA LYS A 334 -18.34 16.96 11.42
C LYS A 334 -19.26 15.78 11.00
N ASP A 335 -19.88 15.88 9.83
CA ASP A 335 -20.84 14.90 9.31
C ASP A 335 -20.24 14.06 8.16
N SER A 336 -18.97 14.30 7.81
CA SER A 336 -18.36 13.79 6.58
C SER A 336 -17.65 12.44 6.74
N GLY A 337 -17.16 12.14 7.95
CA GLY A 337 -16.35 10.94 8.20
C GLY A 337 -15.09 10.85 7.33
N VAL A 338 -14.52 11.97 6.89
CA VAL A 338 -13.36 11.97 5.97
C VAL A 338 -12.04 11.63 6.64
N ASP A 339 -11.95 11.72 7.96
CA ASP A 339 -10.76 11.35 8.72
C ASP A 339 -10.45 9.86 8.55
N VAL A 340 -9.17 9.54 8.31
CA VAL A 340 -8.69 8.17 8.38
C VAL A 340 -8.26 7.89 9.81
N SER A 341 -9.04 7.05 10.48
CA SER A 341 -8.84 6.67 11.88
C SER A 341 -8.78 5.15 12.10
N ILE A 342 -8.59 4.36 11.02
CA ILE A 342 -8.49 2.91 11.13
C ILE A 342 -7.20 2.49 11.87
N GLU A 343 -7.27 1.40 12.61
CA GLU A 343 -6.13 0.84 13.35
C GLU A 343 -5.92 -0.62 12.94
N PRO A 344 -5.29 -0.87 11.78
CA PRO A 344 -5.21 -2.21 11.22
C PRO A 344 -4.11 -3.07 11.86
N PHE A 345 -3.32 -2.55 12.81
CA PHE A 345 -2.15 -3.22 13.37
C PHE A 345 -2.23 -3.34 14.88
N ALA A 346 -1.91 -4.52 15.41
CA ALA A 346 -1.84 -4.75 16.84
C ALA A 346 -0.47 -4.35 17.42
N VAL A 347 0.60 -4.73 16.73
CA VAL A 347 1.98 -4.62 17.22
C VAL A 347 2.92 -4.34 16.06
N ARG A 348 4.01 -3.64 16.32
CA ARG A 348 5.11 -3.44 15.38
C ARG A 348 6.39 -4.08 15.89
N TRP A 349 7.18 -4.66 14.99
CA TRP A 349 8.53 -5.10 15.27
C TRP A 349 9.54 -3.96 15.05
N THR A 350 10.49 -3.84 15.95
CA THR A 350 11.57 -2.84 15.93
C THR A 350 12.86 -3.47 16.44
N ASP A 351 13.99 -2.77 16.32
CA ASP A 351 15.28 -3.21 16.87
C ASP A 351 15.24 -3.42 18.40
N LYS A 352 14.26 -2.82 19.09
CA LYS A 352 14.01 -2.98 20.53
C LYS A 352 12.97 -4.08 20.83
N GLY A 353 12.60 -4.87 19.83
CA GLY A 353 11.56 -5.89 19.91
C GLY A 353 10.16 -5.37 19.60
N PHE A 354 9.16 -6.08 20.12
CA PHE A 354 7.75 -5.77 19.91
C PHE A 354 7.33 -4.51 20.66
N GLN A 355 6.76 -3.55 19.94
CA GLN A 355 6.15 -2.35 20.49
C GLN A 355 4.69 -2.28 20.06
N ASN A 356 3.81 -1.76 20.93
CA ASN A 356 2.43 -1.49 20.54
C ASN A 356 2.46 -0.58 19.31
N ALA A 357 1.72 -0.97 18.27
CA ALA A 357 1.53 -0.09 17.13
C ALA A 357 0.82 1.16 17.67
N ALA A 358 1.51 2.31 17.66
CA ALA A 358 0.88 3.56 18.06
C ALA A 358 -0.21 3.85 17.02
N GLY A 359 -1.46 3.58 17.40
CA GLY A 359 -2.62 3.75 16.56
C GLY A 359 -2.89 5.22 16.21
N TYR A 360 -4.10 5.48 15.76
CA TYR A 360 -4.52 6.83 15.42
C TYR A 360 -4.66 7.68 16.69
N ILE A 361 -3.99 8.84 16.72
CA ILE A 361 -4.18 9.81 17.80
C ILE A 361 -5.13 10.89 17.30
N ALA A 362 -6.26 11.06 17.98
CA ALA A 362 -7.27 12.06 17.62
C ALA A 362 -6.67 13.46 17.44
N ASN A 363 -7.03 14.12 16.32
CA ASN A 363 -6.54 15.46 15.93
C ASN A 363 -5.01 15.57 15.83
N THR A 364 -4.30 14.45 15.75
CA THR A 364 -2.83 14.37 15.63
C THR A 364 -2.42 13.49 14.47
N GLY A 365 -3.11 12.36 14.24
CA GLY A 365 -2.83 11.42 13.16
C GLY A 365 -1.90 10.28 13.56
N TYR A 366 -1.20 9.74 12.57
CA TYR A 366 -0.28 8.60 12.71
C TYR A 366 1.17 9.08 12.72
N ARG A 367 2.07 8.36 13.41
CA ARG A 367 3.50 8.65 13.24
C ARG A 367 3.93 8.29 11.81
N VAL A 368 4.82 9.10 11.22
CA VAL A 368 5.31 8.92 9.84
C VAL A 368 5.79 7.49 9.53
N GLN A 369 6.46 6.85 10.49
CA GLN A 369 6.92 5.46 10.39
C GLN A 369 5.81 4.39 10.18
N TYR A 370 4.55 4.70 10.52
CA TYR A 370 3.40 3.82 10.27
C TYR A 370 2.73 4.07 8.91
N LEU A 371 3.17 5.09 8.18
CA LEU A 371 2.46 5.57 6.99
C LEU A 371 2.51 4.56 5.84
N LYS A 372 3.66 3.93 5.57
CA LYS A 372 3.78 2.89 4.52
C LYS A 372 2.85 1.69 4.72
N PRO A 373 2.88 1.00 5.87
CA PRO A 373 1.98 -0.14 6.10
C PRO A 373 0.51 0.30 6.15
N LEU A 374 0.19 1.47 6.72
CA LEU A 374 -1.17 2.00 6.70
C LEU A 374 -1.66 2.25 5.26
N LEU A 375 -0.87 2.92 4.43
CA LEU A 375 -1.23 3.23 3.05
C LEU A 375 -1.38 1.97 2.19
N TYR A 376 -0.61 0.90 2.47
CA TYR A 376 -0.80 -0.40 1.86
C TYR A 376 -2.21 -0.96 2.15
N VAL A 377 -2.60 -0.99 3.43
CA VAL A 377 -3.96 -1.44 3.83
C VAL A 377 -5.04 -0.57 3.23
N LEU A 378 -4.82 0.74 3.19
CA LEU A 378 -5.74 1.71 2.61
C LEU A 378 -5.91 1.50 1.10
N ALA A 379 -4.82 1.23 0.36
CA ALA A 379 -4.90 0.91 -1.06
C ALA A 379 -5.74 -0.35 -1.29
N THR A 380 -5.54 -1.39 -0.48
CA THR A 380 -6.26 -2.66 -0.58
C THR A 380 -7.76 -2.50 -0.27
N ARG A 381 -8.10 -1.83 0.83
CA ARG A 381 -9.47 -1.73 1.32
C ARG A 381 -10.29 -0.65 0.63
N TYR A 382 -9.65 0.48 0.33
CA TYR A 382 -10.27 1.66 -0.24
C TYR A 382 -9.51 2.09 -1.50
N PRO A 383 -9.51 1.24 -2.55
CA PRO A 383 -8.99 1.68 -3.85
C PRO A 383 -9.82 2.87 -4.35
N GLN A 384 -9.26 3.64 -5.28
CA GLN A 384 -9.85 4.90 -5.77
C GLN A 384 -9.91 6.03 -4.72
N TYR A 385 -9.11 5.98 -3.66
CA TYR A 385 -8.93 7.11 -2.76
C TYR A 385 -7.47 7.57 -2.77
N PHE A 386 -7.29 8.88 -2.75
CA PHE A 386 -6.05 9.51 -2.34
C PHE A 386 -6.27 10.23 -1.00
N TYR A 387 -5.18 10.64 -0.37
CA TYR A 387 -5.22 11.13 1.00
C TYR A 387 -4.57 12.50 1.09
N LEU A 388 -5.33 13.47 1.59
CA LEU A 388 -4.79 14.76 2.01
C LEU A 388 -4.11 14.57 3.36
N ALA A 389 -2.85 14.94 3.44
CA ALA A 389 -1.98 14.69 4.58
C ALA A 389 -1.63 16.01 5.26
N ALA A 390 -2.19 16.29 6.43
CA ALA A 390 -1.77 17.41 7.28
C ALA A 390 -0.57 16.99 8.14
N ILE A 391 0.53 17.73 8.04
CA ILE A 391 1.81 17.35 8.63
C ILE A 391 2.00 18.12 9.93
N ARG A 392 2.10 17.39 11.04
CA ARG A 392 2.40 17.93 12.36
C ARG A 392 3.90 17.94 12.58
N GLN A 393 4.46 19.13 12.76
CA GLN A 393 5.89 19.32 12.98
C GLN A 393 6.12 20.07 14.28
N THR A 394 7.27 19.81 14.91
CA THR A 394 7.74 20.61 16.05
C THR A 394 8.57 21.76 15.51
N VAL A 395 8.15 22.99 15.81
CA VAL A 395 8.83 24.23 15.43
C VAL A 395 9.39 24.88 16.69
N ARG A 396 10.60 25.42 16.60
CA ARG A 396 11.23 26.15 17.69
C ARG A 396 10.90 27.63 17.58
N GLY A 397 10.28 28.17 18.61
CA GLY A 397 9.98 29.59 18.73
C GLY A 397 11.21 30.46 18.97
N LYS A 398 11.04 31.77 18.76
CA LYS A 398 12.09 32.78 18.99
C LYS A 398 12.65 32.76 20.41
N ASN A 399 11.86 32.33 21.39
CA ASN A 399 12.24 32.25 22.80
C ASN A 399 12.88 30.89 23.19
N GLY A 400 13.18 30.04 22.20
CA GLY A 400 13.77 28.71 22.42
C GLY A 400 12.77 27.60 22.73
N ASN A 401 11.51 27.93 23.05
CA ASN A 401 10.43 26.97 23.31
C ASN A 401 10.03 26.22 22.04
N GLU A 402 9.81 24.92 22.16
CA GLU A 402 9.30 24.07 21.08
C GLU A 402 7.78 23.95 21.15
N TYR A 403 7.12 24.04 20.00
CA TYR A 403 5.68 23.85 19.89
C TYR A 403 5.34 23.06 18.63
N SER A 404 4.25 22.29 18.67
CA SER A 404 3.82 21.52 17.50
C SER A 404 2.73 22.24 16.71
N VAL A 405 2.88 22.30 15.39
CA VAL A 405 1.98 22.98 14.46
C VAL A 405 1.64 22.11 13.25
N PHE A 406 0.47 22.37 12.68
CA PHE A 406 0.04 21.91 11.36
C PHE A 406 0.04 23.08 10.39
N ASN A 407 1.13 23.24 9.62
CA ASN A 407 1.24 24.29 8.60
C ASN A 407 1.26 23.73 7.19
N ASP A 408 1.79 22.51 7.03
CA ASP A 408 2.04 21.91 5.75
C ASP A 408 1.03 20.80 5.43
N ALA A 409 0.74 20.65 4.15
CA ALA A 409 -0.14 19.65 3.57
C ALA A 409 0.48 18.94 2.36
N ALA A 410 0.21 17.65 2.19
CA ALA A 410 0.58 16.90 0.99
C ALA A 410 -0.62 16.13 0.45
N ALA A 411 -0.54 15.66 -0.80
CA ALA A 411 -1.48 14.70 -1.36
C ALA A 411 -0.74 13.37 -1.61
N ILE A 412 -1.27 12.28 -1.07
CA ILE A 412 -0.67 10.94 -1.15
C ILE A 412 -1.59 10.03 -1.96
N PHE A 413 -1.04 9.46 -3.03
CA PHE A 413 -1.75 8.56 -3.95
C PHE A 413 -1.18 7.15 -3.82
N PRO A 414 -1.75 6.28 -2.97
CA PRO A 414 -1.35 4.89 -2.87
C PRO A 414 -2.06 4.05 -3.94
N TYR A 415 -1.32 3.14 -4.57
CA TYR A 415 -1.82 2.24 -5.61
C TYR A 415 -0.98 0.96 -5.70
N PHE A 416 -1.50 -0.06 -6.37
CA PHE A 416 -0.69 -1.18 -6.84
C PHE A 416 -0.41 -0.98 -8.33
N ASP A 417 0.84 -1.15 -8.74
CA ASP A 417 1.22 -1.10 -10.16
C ASP A 417 0.75 -2.36 -10.92
N ALA A 418 1.01 -2.41 -12.23
CA ALA A 418 0.60 -3.51 -13.08
C ALA A 418 1.20 -4.87 -12.67
N ASP A 419 2.36 -4.86 -12.00
CA ASP A 419 3.01 -6.07 -11.48
C ASP A 419 2.44 -6.49 -10.11
N GLY A 420 1.52 -5.72 -9.54
CA GLY A 420 0.92 -5.95 -8.22
C GLY A 420 1.79 -5.46 -7.06
N LYS A 421 2.80 -4.62 -7.31
CA LYS A 421 3.67 -4.06 -6.28
C LYS A 421 3.09 -2.76 -5.74
N PHE A 422 3.13 -2.59 -4.42
CA PHE A 422 2.63 -1.40 -3.77
C PHE A 422 3.51 -0.18 -4.08
N LYS A 423 2.86 0.91 -4.47
CA LYS A 423 3.45 2.21 -4.73
C LYS A 423 2.65 3.30 -4.02
N ALA A 424 3.33 4.38 -3.68
CA ALA A 424 2.67 5.59 -3.23
C ALA A 424 3.47 6.80 -3.73
N VAL A 425 2.79 7.66 -4.48
CA VAL A 425 3.33 8.94 -4.95
C VAL A 425 2.84 10.03 -3.99
N VAL A 426 3.75 10.91 -3.58
CA VAL A 426 3.44 12.03 -2.68
C VAL A 426 3.71 13.33 -3.42
N PHE A 427 2.71 14.20 -3.46
CA PHE A 427 2.81 15.55 -4.00
C PHE A 427 2.87 16.54 -2.84
N TYR A 428 4.00 17.24 -2.73
CA TYR A 428 4.31 18.15 -1.63
C TYR A 428 5.07 19.36 -2.18
N ASP A 429 4.70 20.58 -1.78
CA ASP A 429 5.32 21.84 -2.26
C ASP A 429 5.40 22.00 -3.79
N GLY A 430 4.46 21.43 -4.54
CA GLY A 430 4.49 21.47 -6.02
C GLY A 430 5.54 20.54 -6.64
N VAL A 431 6.01 19.54 -5.87
CA VAL A 431 7.03 18.56 -6.30
C VAL A 431 6.53 17.14 -6.02
N GLU A 432 6.98 16.19 -6.84
CA GLU A 432 6.73 14.76 -6.67
C GLU A 432 7.83 14.11 -5.80
N TYR A 433 7.41 13.34 -4.81
CA TYR A 433 8.26 12.53 -3.96
C TYR A 433 7.79 11.07 -3.97
N SER A 434 8.74 10.15 -3.84
CA SER A 434 8.39 8.81 -3.36
C SER A 434 7.97 8.88 -1.89
N LEU A 435 7.12 7.93 -1.46
CA LEU A 435 6.74 7.84 -0.05
C LEU A 435 7.95 7.71 0.90
N GLN A 436 9.00 7.00 0.48
CA GLN A 436 10.20 6.86 1.29
C GLN A 436 10.92 8.20 1.49
N GLN A 437 11.13 8.96 0.41
CA GLN A 437 11.75 10.29 0.49
C GLN A 437 10.93 11.24 1.37
N PHE A 438 9.60 11.21 1.23
CA PHE A 438 8.69 11.99 2.07
C PHE A 438 8.78 11.59 3.54
N CYS A 439 8.78 10.29 3.87
CA CYS A 439 8.89 9.88 5.26
C CYS A 439 10.25 10.28 5.87
N SER A 440 11.34 10.07 5.15
CA SER A 440 12.70 10.35 5.66
C SER A 440 12.99 11.84 5.88
N SER A 441 12.30 12.75 5.18
CA SER A 441 12.42 14.20 5.46
C SER A 441 11.86 14.59 6.84
N PHE A 442 10.90 13.83 7.36
CA PHE A 442 10.25 14.08 8.65
C PHE A 442 10.68 13.14 9.78
N GLU A 443 11.43 12.08 9.48
CA GLU A 443 11.99 11.19 10.51
C GLU A 443 13.02 11.91 11.39
N LYS A 444 13.80 12.84 10.82
CA LYS A 444 14.82 13.60 11.53
C LYS A 444 14.26 14.63 12.51
N SER A 445 13.01 15.06 12.36
CA SER A 445 12.35 16.06 13.22
C SER A 445 11.71 15.47 14.48
N ASN A 446 12.15 14.27 14.89
CA ASN A 446 11.88 13.66 16.20
C ASN A 446 10.39 13.61 16.60
N GLY A 447 9.58 12.97 15.76
CA GLY A 447 8.17 12.67 16.09
C GLY A 447 7.13 13.38 15.24
N ALA A 448 7.38 13.55 13.94
CA ALA A 448 6.35 14.03 13.02
C ALA A 448 5.15 13.07 12.98
N PHE A 449 3.95 13.65 13.04
CA PHE A 449 2.69 12.95 12.85
C PHE A 449 2.03 13.45 11.58
N VAL A 450 1.28 12.58 10.92
CA VAL A 450 0.54 12.88 9.70
C VAL A 450 -0.90 12.50 9.92
N HIS A 451 -1.78 13.49 9.81
CA HIS A 451 -3.21 13.28 9.82
C HIS A 451 -3.71 13.14 8.38
N LEU A 452 -4.50 12.11 8.08
CA LEU A 452 -5.00 11.82 6.74
C LEU A 452 -6.49 12.07 6.63
N ALA A 453 -6.92 12.78 5.59
CA ALA A 453 -8.31 12.90 5.17
C ALA A 453 -8.48 12.28 3.77
N ARG A 454 -9.47 11.41 3.59
CA ARG A 454 -9.68 10.67 2.35
C ARG A 454 -10.46 11.47 1.31
N VAL A 455 -10.02 11.41 0.07
CA VAL A 455 -10.70 12.00 -1.09
C VAL A 455 -10.75 10.96 -2.20
N LYS A 456 -11.93 10.73 -2.76
CA LYS A 456 -12.08 9.78 -3.87
C LYS A 456 -11.41 10.35 -5.12
N THR A 457 -10.71 9.53 -5.90
CA THR A 457 -10.09 9.93 -7.18
C THR A 457 -11.16 10.12 -8.27
N SER A 458 -10.77 10.68 -9.41
CA SER A 458 -11.66 10.96 -10.54
C SER A 458 -10.91 10.91 -11.86
N ALA A 459 -11.42 10.18 -12.84
CA ALA A 459 -11.01 10.34 -14.23
C ALA A 459 -11.37 11.74 -14.81
N LYS A 460 -12.40 12.40 -14.26
CA LYS A 460 -12.74 13.80 -14.55
C LYS A 460 -11.93 14.70 -13.64
N PHE A 461 -10.65 14.89 -13.97
CA PHE A 461 -9.73 15.74 -13.25
C PHE A 461 -9.10 16.76 -14.21
N TYR A 462 -9.52 18.01 -14.08
CA TYR A 462 -9.11 19.12 -14.95
C TYR A 462 -8.69 20.31 -14.07
N PRO A 463 -7.47 20.28 -13.51
CA PRO A 463 -7.04 21.34 -12.63
C PRO A 463 -6.82 22.65 -13.38
N GLN A 464 -6.82 23.76 -12.64
CA GLN A 464 -6.55 25.08 -13.20
C GLN A 464 -5.20 25.09 -13.93
N GLU A 465 -5.16 25.73 -15.10
CA GLU A 465 -3.94 26.03 -15.85
C GLU A 465 -3.52 27.50 -15.64
N PRO A 466 -2.23 27.85 -15.82
CA PRO A 466 -1.80 29.24 -15.84
C PRO A 466 -2.56 30.05 -16.90
N ALA A 467 -2.72 31.35 -16.66
CA ALA A 467 -3.29 32.24 -17.66
C ALA A 467 -2.42 32.24 -18.93
N LYS A 468 -3.02 31.92 -20.07
CA LYS A 468 -2.36 32.10 -21.38
C LYS A 468 -2.36 33.59 -21.68
N GLU A 469 -1.18 34.19 -21.90
CA GLU A 469 -1.11 35.53 -22.50
C GLU A 469 -1.86 35.46 -23.83
N LYS A 470 -2.81 36.37 -24.06
CA LYS A 470 -3.35 36.58 -25.40
C LYS A 470 -2.17 36.95 -26.28
N GLU A 471 -1.81 36.07 -27.21
CA GLU A 471 -0.90 36.38 -28.28
C GLU A 471 -1.52 37.57 -29.02
N ASN A 472 -1.04 38.78 -28.73
CA ASN A 472 -1.44 39.95 -29.47
C ASN A 472 -0.98 39.70 -30.89
N ASP A 473 -1.93 39.35 -31.76
CA ASP A 473 -1.78 39.29 -33.21
C ASP A 473 -1.40 40.71 -33.68
N ARG A 474 -0.12 41.06 -33.51
CA ARG A 474 0.50 42.25 -34.09
C ARG A 474 0.78 41.93 -35.55
N ARG A 475 -0.30 41.80 -36.33
CA ARG A 475 -0.29 42.06 -37.76
C ARG A 475 -0.95 43.42 -37.96
N TYR A 476 -0.12 44.44 -38.00
CA TYR A 476 -0.43 45.68 -38.72
C TYR A 476 0.27 45.60 -40.07
#